data_AF-A0A0G0GSM0-F1
#
_entry.id   AF-A0A0G0GSM0-F1
#
_cell.length_a   1.000
_cell.length_b   1.000
_cell.length_c   1.000
_cell.angle_alpha   90.00
_cell.angle_beta   90.00
_cell.angle_gamma   90.00
#
_symmetry.space_group_name_H-M   'P 1'
#
loop_
_entity.id
_entity.type
_entity.pdbx_description
1 polymer ?
#
loop_
_entity_poly.entity_id
_entity_poly.type
_entity_poly.pdbx_seq_one_letter_code
_entity_poly.pdbx_strand_id
1 'polypeptide(L)'
;MRIRNLVFIIFSGLICNLNVLANDATTCSLLNAASAGDLEGVVAAITAGADVNATIKCDGYENGLSALHLAVSQDYSLIVSELLKQKQINVNIIIKECGKYKGFTPLHLAAFLDSGKSAK
;
A
#
# COMPACT_ATOMS: atom_id res chain seq x y z
N MET A 1 23.28 -8.17 -1.88
CA MET A 1 22.54 -8.15 -0.61
C MET A 1 21.12 -7.63 -0.88
N ARG A 2 20.09 -8.44 -0.64
CA ARG A 2 18.68 -8.18 -1.04
C ARG A 2 18.07 -7.07 -0.17
N ILE A 3 17.89 -5.88 -0.73
CA ILE A 3 17.17 -4.73 -0.11
C ILE A 3 15.66 -5.03 0.08
N ARG A 4 15.18 -6.20 -0.40
CA ARG A 4 13.80 -6.69 -0.26
C ARG A 4 13.36 -7.03 1.18
N ASN A 5 14.26 -7.00 2.17
CA ASN A 5 13.94 -7.44 3.54
C ASN A 5 13.53 -6.34 4.51
N LEU A 6 13.67 -5.06 4.16
CA LEU A 6 13.34 -3.96 5.10
C LEU A 6 11.88 -3.49 5.00
N VAL A 7 11.23 -3.71 3.87
CA VAL A 7 9.77 -3.52 3.76
C VAL A 7 9.06 -4.66 4.51
N PHE A 8 9.55 -5.90 4.46
CA PHE A 8 8.88 -7.05 5.08
C PHE A 8 8.80 -7.01 6.63
N ILE A 9 9.75 -6.36 7.31
CA ILE A 9 9.83 -6.38 8.78
C ILE A 9 8.82 -5.41 9.43
N ILE A 10 8.38 -4.34 8.74
CA ILE A 10 7.33 -3.44 9.26
C ILE A 10 5.94 -4.09 9.17
N PHE A 11 5.76 -5.15 8.37
CA PHE A 11 4.44 -5.69 8.00
C PHE A 11 3.96 -6.88 8.85
N SER A 12 4.82 -7.54 9.65
CA SER A 12 4.45 -8.84 10.24
C SER A 12 3.62 -8.79 11.54
N GLY A 13 3.40 -7.61 12.13
CA GLY A 13 2.93 -7.56 13.52
C GLY A 13 1.44 -7.35 13.75
N LEU A 14 0.75 -6.58 12.90
CA LEU A 14 -0.49 -5.93 13.33
C LEU A 14 -1.36 -5.43 12.16
N ILE A 15 -1.52 -6.24 11.12
CA ILE A 15 -2.42 -5.89 10.02
C ILE A 15 -3.85 -5.99 10.57
N CYS A 16 -4.32 -4.86 11.10
CA CYS A 16 -5.63 -4.61 11.73
C CYS A 16 -5.73 -5.09 13.18
N ASN A 17 -5.18 -4.26 14.08
CA ASN A 17 -5.56 -4.32 15.48
C ASN A 17 -7.07 -4.09 15.61
N LEU A 18 -7.73 -5.01 16.32
CA LEU A 18 -9.18 -5.11 16.47
C LEU A 18 -9.80 -3.82 17.01
N ASN A 19 -10.38 -3.00 16.14
CA ASN A 19 -11.51 -2.16 16.52
C ASN A 19 -12.44 -2.00 15.31
N VAL A 20 -13.24 -3.04 15.09
CA VAL A 20 -14.04 -3.26 13.88
C VAL A 20 -15.16 -2.24 13.78
N LEU A 21 -14.95 -1.22 12.95
CA LEU A 21 -16.02 -0.59 12.19
C LEU A 21 -16.00 -1.26 10.79
N ALA A 22 -17.17 -1.61 10.24
CA ALA A 22 -17.28 -2.51 9.07
C ALA A 22 -16.55 -2.01 7.80
N ASN A 23 -16.28 -0.72 7.73
CA ASN A 23 -15.48 -0.04 6.71
C ASN A 23 -13.97 -0.26 6.85
N ASP A 24 -13.46 -0.49 8.06
CA ASP A 24 -12.04 -0.77 8.29
C ASP A 24 -11.68 -2.23 8.01
N ALA A 25 -12.64 -3.16 8.08
CA ALA A 25 -12.40 -4.56 7.77
C ALA A 25 -12.19 -4.81 6.26
N THR A 26 -12.98 -4.14 5.41
CA THR A 26 -12.82 -4.25 3.94
C THR A 26 -11.59 -3.50 3.45
N THR A 27 -11.23 -2.35 4.04
CA THR A 27 -9.97 -1.66 3.73
C THR A 27 -8.76 -2.44 4.20
N CYS A 28 -8.84 -3.10 5.36
CA CYS A 28 -7.82 -4.04 5.81
C CYS A 28 -7.60 -5.17 4.80
N SER A 29 -8.69 -5.74 4.30
CA SER A 29 -8.67 -6.79 3.28
C SER A 29 -8.02 -6.29 1.99
N LEU A 30 -8.35 -5.08 1.54
CA LEU A 30 -7.73 -4.43 0.38
C LEU A 30 -6.21 -4.28 0.55
N LEU A 31 -5.77 -3.78 1.71
CA LEU A 31 -4.35 -3.53 2.00
C LEU A 31 -3.57 -4.84 2.11
N ASN A 32 -4.17 -5.86 2.73
CA ASN A 32 -3.58 -7.19 2.79
C ASN A 32 -3.46 -7.83 1.40
N ALA A 33 -4.52 -7.73 0.58
CA ALA A 33 -4.51 -8.24 -0.79
C ALA A 33 -3.48 -7.51 -1.67
N ALA A 34 -3.40 -6.18 -1.56
CA ALA A 34 -2.41 -5.37 -2.27
C ALA A 34 -0.97 -5.69 -1.85
N SER A 35 -0.74 -5.99 -0.56
CA SER A 35 0.56 -6.45 -0.04
C SER A 35 0.93 -7.85 -0.52
N ALA A 36 -0.05 -8.77 -0.51
CA ALA A 36 0.11 -10.15 -0.95
C ALA A 36 0.26 -10.30 -2.47
N GLY A 37 -0.14 -9.28 -3.24
CA GLY A 37 -0.21 -9.38 -4.70
C GLY A 37 -1.45 -10.13 -5.19
N ASP A 38 -2.49 -10.22 -4.34
CA ASP A 38 -3.75 -10.88 -4.66
C ASP A 38 -4.68 -9.93 -5.41
N LEU A 39 -4.72 -10.08 -6.74
CA LEU A 39 -5.56 -9.27 -7.61
C LEU A 39 -7.05 -9.50 -7.34
N GLU A 40 -7.47 -10.75 -7.13
CA GLU A 40 -8.88 -11.10 -6.89
C GLU A 40 -9.35 -10.52 -5.57
N GLY A 41 -8.52 -10.63 -4.52
CA GLY A 41 -8.78 -10.02 -3.22
C GLY A 41 -8.89 -8.49 -3.29
N VAL A 42 -8.05 -7.83 -4.10
CA VAL A 42 -8.14 -6.37 -4.33
C VAL A 42 -9.47 -6.00 -4.98
N VAL A 43 -9.85 -6.70 -6.05
CA VAL A 43 -11.12 -6.41 -6.76
C VAL A 43 -12.32 -6.69 -5.85
N ALA A 44 -12.30 -7.77 -5.08
CA ALA A 44 -13.35 -8.12 -4.13
C ALA A 44 -13.50 -7.04 -3.06
N ALA A 45 -12.39 -6.55 -2.49
CA ALA A 45 -12.41 -5.51 -1.48
C ALA A 45 -12.91 -4.17 -2.03
N ILE A 46 -12.47 -3.77 -3.23
CA ILE A 46 -12.98 -2.57 -3.92
C ILE A 46 -14.49 -2.69 -4.15
N THR A 47 -14.96 -3.85 -4.63
CA THR A 47 -16.39 -4.10 -4.89
C THR A 47 -17.22 -4.09 -3.60
N ALA A 48 -16.63 -4.53 -2.49
CA ALA A 48 -17.23 -4.45 -1.16
C ALA A 48 -17.26 -3.03 -0.56
N GLY A 49 -16.78 -2.02 -1.30
CA GLY A 49 -16.78 -0.63 -0.86
C GLY A 49 -15.61 -0.28 0.06
N ALA A 50 -14.48 -1.00 -0.05
CA ALA A 50 -13.25 -0.59 0.62
C ALA A 50 -12.84 0.81 0.18
N ASP A 51 -12.42 1.63 1.14
CA ASP A 51 -11.77 2.91 0.86
C ASP A 51 -10.40 2.65 0.19
N VAL A 52 -10.32 2.97 -1.11
CA VAL A 52 -9.12 2.83 -1.93
C VAL A 52 -7.99 3.78 -1.52
N ASN A 53 -8.31 4.83 -0.76
CA ASN A 53 -7.36 5.79 -0.23
C ASN A 53 -6.94 5.48 1.21
N ALA A 54 -7.44 4.37 1.77
CA ALA A 54 -7.07 3.95 3.11
C ALA A 54 -5.55 3.81 3.23
N THR A 55 -5.04 4.29 4.36
CA THR A 55 -3.62 4.23 4.69
C THR A 55 -3.40 3.38 5.93
N ILE A 56 -2.41 2.49 5.89
CA ILE A 56 -1.96 1.76 7.08
C ILE A 56 -1.12 2.66 7.99
N LYS A 57 -1.10 2.31 9.27
CA LYS A 57 -0.15 2.88 10.21
C LYS A 57 1.25 2.37 9.89
N CYS A 58 2.23 3.26 9.88
CA CYS A 58 3.64 2.91 9.73
C CYS A 58 4.36 3.35 11.01
N ASP A 59 5.16 2.46 11.59
CA ASP A 59 5.93 2.74 12.82
C ASP A 59 5.07 3.24 14.01
N GLY A 60 3.79 2.86 14.07
CA GLY A 60 2.86 3.31 15.12
C GLY A 60 2.17 4.66 14.86
N TYR A 61 2.48 5.34 13.75
CA TYR A 61 1.89 6.61 13.37
C TYR A 61 0.72 6.46 12.40
N GLU A 62 -0.28 7.33 12.53
CA GLU A 62 -1.43 7.38 11.63
C GLU A 62 -1.06 8.01 10.28
N ASN A 63 -1.65 7.51 9.18
CA ASN A 63 -1.43 7.99 7.80
C ASN A 63 -0.08 7.63 7.15
N GLY A 64 0.28 6.35 7.18
CA GLY A 64 1.44 5.81 6.47
C GLY A 64 1.17 5.49 5.00
N LEU A 65 1.35 4.22 4.62
CA LEU A 65 1.28 3.75 3.24
C LEU A 65 -0.16 3.45 2.81
N SER A 66 -0.53 3.75 1.56
CA SER A 66 -1.81 3.33 0.97
C SER A 66 -1.67 2.06 0.13
N ALA A 67 -2.79 1.44 -0.26
CA ALA A 67 -2.80 0.28 -1.17
C ALA A 67 -2.01 0.55 -2.47
N LEU A 68 -2.08 1.78 -2.98
CA LEU A 68 -1.32 2.18 -4.18
C LEU A 68 0.19 2.24 -3.92
N HIS A 69 0.63 2.74 -2.74
CA HIS A 69 2.04 2.68 -2.38
C HIS A 69 2.54 1.24 -2.27
N LEU A 70 1.74 0.33 -1.70
CA LEU A 70 2.09 -1.09 -1.58
C LEU A 70 2.24 -1.74 -2.95
N ALA A 71 1.25 -1.57 -3.81
CA ALA A 71 1.25 -2.14 -5.15
C ALA A 71 2.42 -1.63 -6.01
N VAL A 72 2.72 -0.32 -5.96
CA VAL A 72 3.89 0.26 -6.63
C VAL A 72 5.19 -0.25 -6.01
N SER A 73 5.25 -0.38 -4.69
CA SER A 73 6.48 -0.80 -4.01
C SER A 73 6.93 -2.21 -4.37
N GLN A 74 5.96 -3.06 -4.72
CA GLN A 74 6.17 -4.47 -5.07
C GLN A 74 6.14 -4.71 -6.59
N ASP A 75 5.98 -3.66 -7.40
CA ASP A 75 5.89 -3.75 -8.86
C ASP A 75 4.67 -4.54 -9.37
N TYR A 76 3.55 -4.47 -8.64
CA TYR A 76 2.30 -5.13 -9.01
C TYR A 76 1.51 -4.30 -10.01
N SER A 77 2.01 -4.21 -11.24
CA SER A 77 1.44 -3.41 -12.33
C SER A 77 -0.06 -3.68 -12.60
N LEU A 78 -0.51 -4.93 -12.45
CA LEU A 78 -1.93 -5.31 -12.59
C LEU A 78 -2.80 -4.69 -11.48
N ILE A 79 -2.37 -4.79 -10.23
CA ILE A 79 -3.08 -4.21 -9.08
C ILE A 79 -3.08 -2.69 -9.16
N VAL A 80 -1.94 -2.09 -9.55
CA VAL A 80 -1.85 -0.64 -9.80
C VAL A 80 -2.87 -0.22 -10.86
N SER A 81 -2.98 -0.98 -11.95
CA SER A 81 -3.95 -0.69 -13.02
C SER A 81 -5.39 -0.77 -12.52
N GLU A 82 -5.75 -1.77 -11.69
CA GLU A 82 -7.10 -1.86 -11.11
C GLU A 82 -7.41 -0.75 -10.11
N LEU A 83 -6.43 -0.36 -9.28
CA LEU A 83 -6.58 0.75 -8.35
C LEU A 83 -6.74 2.09 -9.10
N LEU A 84 -6.00 2.30 -10.18
CA LEU A 84 -6.07 3.52 -11.01
C LEU A 84 -7.38 3.65 -11.79
N LYS A 85 -8.10 2.56 -12.04
CA LYS A 85 -9.45 2.61 -12.64
C LYS A 85 -10.49 3.21 -11.68
N GLN A 86 -10.23 3.23 -10.38
CA GLN A 86 -11.18 3.72 -9.40
C GLN A 86 -11.23 5.25 -9.43
N LYS A 87 -12.41 5.83 -9.71
CA LYS A 87 -12.56 7.31 -9.83
C LYS A 87 -12.19 8.08 -8.56
N GLN A 88 -12.28 7.42 -7.41
CA GLN A 88 -12.03 8.01 -6.10
C GLN A 88 -10.55 7.90 -5.67
N ILE A 89 -9.70 7.22 -6.45
CA ILE A 89 -8.29 7.02 -6.09
C ILE A 89 -7.53 8.34 -6.10
N ASN A 90 -6.83 8.62 -5.01
CA ASN A 90 -5.92 9.73 -4.91
C ASN A 90 -4.50 9.23 -5.22
N VAL A 91 -4.03 9.53 -6.43
CA VAL A 91 -2.69 9.15 -6.89
C VAL A 91 -1.57 9.94 -6.23
N ASN A 92 -1.90 11.07 -5.58
CA ASN A 92 -0.96 11.97 -4.94
C ASN A 92 -0.96 11.83 -3.41
N ILE A 93 -1.43 10.69 -2.87
CA ILE A 93 -1.34 10.43 -1.43
C ILE A 93 0.13 10.49 -1.05
N ILE A 94 0.45 11.26 -0.02
CA ILE A 94 1.80 11.29 0.55
C ILE A 94 1.85 10.40 1.76
N ILE A 95 2.98 9.72 1.93
CA ILE A 95 3.29 9.03 3.18
C ILE A 95 3.60 10.08 4.23
N LYS A 96 2.77 10.24 5.26
CA LYS A 96 3.01 11.28 6.27
C LYS A 96 4.12 10.92 7.23
N GLU A 97 4.15 9.66 7.66
CA GLU A 97 5.15 9.17 8.62
C GLU A 97 5.53 7.73 8.25
N CYS A 98 6.74 7.52 7.73
CA CYS A 98 7.35 6.21 7.47
C CYS A 98 8.85 6.38 7.23
N GLY A 99 9.59 6.71 8.29
CA GLY A 99 11.04 6.93 8.26
C GLY A 99 11.52 7.74 7.04
N LYS A 100 12.34 7.10 6.19
CA LYS A 100 12.95 7.70 4.99
C LYS A 100 12.00 7.93 3.81
N TYR A 101 10.79 7.40 3.87
CA TYR A 101 9.76 7.54 2.82
C TYR A 101 8.75 8.64 3.16
N LYS A 102 8.98 9.40 4.25
CA LYS A 102 8.15 10.55 4.61
C LYS A 102 8.10 11.58 3.47
N GLY A 103 6.89 12.00 3.12
CA GLY A 103 6.61 12.92 2.03
C GLY A 103 6.62 12.28 0.64
N PHE A 104 6.84 10.97 0.52
CA PHE A 104 6.88 10.32 -0.78
C PHE A 104 5.46 10.07 -1.27
N THR A 105 5.24 10.29 -2.57
CA THR A 105 4.05 9.87 -3.30
C THR A 105 4.29 8.46 -3.86
N PRO A 106 3.26 7.78 -4.38
CA PRO A 106 3.45 6.51 -5.09
C PRO A 106 4.45 6.68 -6.23
N LEU A 107 4.43 7.81 -6.93
CA LEU A 107 5.37 8.11 -8.00
C LEU A 107 6.81 8.31 -7.50
N HIS A 108 7.01 9.02 -6.39
CA HIS A 108 8.34 9.13 -5.77
C HIS A 108 8.88 7.75 -5.39
N LEU A 109 8.03 6.85 -4.89
CA LEU A 109 8.41 5.47 -4.58
C LEU A 109 8.77 4.67 -5.83
N ALA A 110 7.99 4.80 -6.91
CA ALA A 110 8.29 4.13 -8.19
C ALA A 110 9.69 4.53 -8.70
N ALA A 111 9.98 5.83 -8.74
CA ALA A 111 11.27 6.34 -9.19
C ALA A 111 12.42 5.92 -8.27
N PHE A 112 12.21 5.96 -6.95
CA PHE A 112 13.20 5.53 -5.96
C PHE A 112 13.53 4.04 -6.12
N LEU A 113 12.53 3.19 -6.34
CA LEU A 113 12.72 1.76 -6.52
C LEU A 113 13.37 1.42 -7.87
N ASP A 114 13.04 2.16 -8.92
CA ASP A 114 13.62 1.97 -10.25
C ASP A 114 15.12 2.34 -10.28
N SER A 115 15.51 3.44 -9.62
CA SER A 115 16.92 3.81 -9.47
C SER A 115 17.76 2.77 -8.70
N GLY A 116 17.12 1.96 -7.85
CA GLY A 116 17.75 0.85 -7.14
C GLY A 116 17.81 -0.46 -7.94
N LYS A 117 17.01 -0.62 -9.00
CA LYS A 117 17.00 -1.79 -9.88
C LYS A 117 18.14 -1.75 -10.90
N SER A 118 18.55 -0.57 -11.34
CA SER A 118 19.60 -0.36 -12.35
C SER A 118 21.04 -0.49 -11.82
N ALA A 119 21.22 -0.72 -10.51
CA ALA A 119 22.53 -0.93 -9.88
C ALA A 119 22.89 -2.43 -9.68
N LYS A 120 22.36 -3.34 -10.51
CA LYS A 120 22.69 -4.77 -10.50
C LYS A 120 23.00 -5.30 -11.89
#